data_AF-A0A7W0Q834-F1
#
_entry.id   AF-A0A7W0Q834-F1
#
_cell.length_a   1.000
_cell.length_b   1.000
_cell.length_c   1.000
_cell.angle_alpha   90.00
_cell.angle_beta   90.00
_cell.angle_gamma   90.00
#
_symmetry.space_group_name_H-M   'P 1'
#
loop_
_entity.id
_entity.type
_entity.pdbx_description
1 polymer ?
#
loop_
_entity_poly.entity_id
_entity_poly.type
_entity_poly.pdbx_seq_one_letter_code
_entity_poly.pdbx_strand_id
1 'polypeptide(L)'
;MRFALVVALGAVAALGCGKEIGDDCSVSSDCSPNGDRTCDVSSPGGYCTIQGCDFDTCPEESACVRFFTGNFSNRMCDPATETGDGGENDKCTLDELCSLVGNCVPRASELRYCMRTCGSADDCRDNYECRDLTLMKLHGGEPVLSPGTPIDDSAPKFCAPRGN
;
A
#
# COMPACT_ATOMS: atom_id res chain seq x y z
N MET A 1 48.50 10.25 -44.30
CA MET A 1 47.03 10.38 -44.37
C MET A 1 46.41 9.01 -44.62
N ARG A 2 45.89 8.34 -43.58
CA ARG A 2 44.81 7.35 -43.70
C ARG A 2 43.98 7.43 -42.43
N PHE A 3 42.78 8.00 -42.60
CA PHE A 3 41.70 8.07 -41.63
C PHE A 3 41.16 6.65 -41.38
N ALA A 4 40.95 6.29 -40.12
CA ALA A 4 40.00 5.24 -39.73
C ALA A 4 39.46 5.57 -38.34
N LEU A 5 38.56 6.53 -38.30
CA LEU A 5 37.77 6.90 -37.13
C LEU A 5 36.53 5.98 -37.15
N VAL A 6 36.60 4.85 -36.45
CA VAL A 6 35.42 3.99 -36.21
C VAL A 6 34.87 4.41 -34.85
N VAL A 7 34.00 5.43 -34.85
CA VAL A 7 33.22 5.78 -33.66
C VAL A 7 32.04 4.81 -33.61
N ALA A 8 32.06 3.97 -32.57
CA ALA A 8 31.03 2.98 -32.28
C ALA A 8 29.66 3.67 -32.12
N LEU A 9 28.75 3.35 -33.03
CA LEU A 9 27.34 3.68 -32.93
C LEU A 9 26.65 2.58 -32.11
N GLY A 10 26.06 2.93 -30.98
CA GLY A 10 25.31 1.97 -30.16
C GLY A 10 24.98 2.48 -28.77
N ALA A 11 24.47 3.71 -28.64
CA ALA A 11 23.79 4.12 -27.41
C ALA A 11 22.47 3.33 -27.34
N VAL A 12 22.48 2.23 -26.57
CA VAL A 12 21.26 1.53 -26.18
C VAL A 12 20.47 2.51 -25.33
N ALA A 13 19.45 3.12 -25.93
CA ALA A 13 18.45 3.85 -25.17
C ALA A 13 17.76 2.82 -24.26
N ALA A 14 18.11 2.82 -22.98
CA ALA A 14 17.29 2.21 -21.97
C ALA A 14 15.94 2.95 -22.00
N LEU A 15 15.00 2.43 -22.79
CA LEU A 15 13.59 2.67 -22.56
C LEU A 15 13.35 2.08 -21.18
N GLY A 16 13.48 2.91 -20.15
CA GLY A 16 13.33 2.50 -18.77
C GLY A 16 11.96 1.85 -18.63
N CYS A 17 11.95 0.55 -18.33
CA CYS A 17 10.81 -0.05 -17.69
C CYS A 17 10.48 0.87 -16.50
N GLY A 18 9.26 1.41 -16.46
CA GLY A 18 8.85 2.31 -15.37
C GLY A 18 9.08 1.63 -14.03
N LYS A 19 9.32 2.44 -12.99
CA LYS A 19 9.52 1.93 -11.64
C LYS A 19 8.31 1.13 -11.16
N GLU A 20 8.57 0.08 -10.39
CA GLU A 20 7.55 -0.82 -9.85
C GLU A 20 6.84 -0.23 -8.63
N ILE A 21 5.75 -0.88 -8.20
CA ILE A 21 5.16 -0.55 -6.90
C ILE A 21 6.21 -0.81 -5.80
N GLY A 22 6.44 0.18 -4.95
CA GLY A 22 7.42 0.10 -3.87
C GLY A 22 8.72 0.85 -4.08
N ASP A 23 9.04 1.20 -5.32
CA ASP A 23 10.28 1.88 -5.66
C ASP A 23 10.33 3.32 -5.13
N ASP A 24 11.53 3.83 -4.90
CA ASP A 24 11.77 5.23 -4.54
C ASP A 24 11.32 6.17 -5.66
N CYS A 25 10.97 7.42 -5.33
CA CYS A 25 10.65 8.43 -6.33
C CYS A 25 10.74 9.83 -5.74
N SER A 26 10.88 10.83 -6.60
CA SER A 26 10.77 12.24 -6.19
C SER A 26 9.58 12.92 -6.86
N VAL A 27 9.17 12.46 -8.04
CA VAL A 27 8.00 12.95 -8.78
C VAL A 27 7.26 11.80 -9.47
N SER A 28 5.97 11.97 -9.76
CA SER A 28 5.13 10.91 -10.33
C SER A 28 5.61 10.40 -11.69
N SER A 29 6.29 11.23 -12.48
CA SER A 29 6.88 10.81 -13.77
C SER A 29 8.02 9.80 -13.62
N ASP A 30 8.62 9.69 -12.43
CA ASP A 30 9.63 8.65 -12.14
C ASP A 30 8.97 7.26 -12.09
N CYS A 31 7.74 7.20 -11.59
CA CYS A 31 6.97 5.97 -11.43
C CYS A 31 6.33 5.54 -12.73
N SER A 32 5.59 6.46 -13.35
CA SER A 32 5.04 6.26 -14.68
C SER A 32 4.97 7.56 -15.45
N PRO A 33 5.73 7.70 -16.54
CA PRO A 33 5.58 8.81 -17.47
C PRO A 33 4.18 8.89 -18.11
N ASN A 34 3.43 7.79 -18.12
CA ASN A 34 2.10 7.68 -18.71
C ASN A 34 0.96 7.84 -17.70
N GLY A 35 1.28 7.94 -16.40
CA GLY A 35 0.33 8.34 -15.35
C GLY A 35 -0.49 7.22 -14.69
N ASP A 36 -0.18 5.94 -14.90
CA ASP A 36 -0.82 4.83 -14.17
C ASP A 36 -0.37 4.73 -12.70
N ARG A 37 0.79 5.32 -12.36
CA ARG A 37 1.35 5.33 -11.00
C ARG A 37 1.73 6.74 -10.58
N THR A 38 1.60 6.99 -9.28
CA THR A 38 1.94 8.26 -8.63
C THR A 38 3.04 8.07 -7.61
N CYS A 39 3.84 9.11 -7.40
CA CYS A 39 4.82 9.13 -6.32
C CYS A 39 4.16 9.64 -5.03
N ASP A 40 4.00 8.76 -4.03
CA ASP A 40 3.69 9.19 -2.67
C ASP A 40 4.95 9.78 -2.03
N VAL A 41 5.05 11.10 -2.04
CA VAL A 41 6.18 11.85 -1.45
C VAL A 41 6.09 11.99 0.08
N SER A 42 4.98 11.60 0.69
CA SER A 42 4.85 11.58 2.16
C SER A 42 5.56 10.36 2.78
N SER A 43 5.76 9.33 1.97
CA SER A 43 6.54 8.14 2.29
C SER A 43 8.06 8.42 2.33
N PRO A 44 8.84 7.80 3.25
CA PRO A 44 10.29 7.97 3.31
C PRO A 44 10.99 7.63 1.98
N GLY A 45 11.64 8.62 1.35
CA GLY A 45 12.32 8.46 0.06
C GLY A 45 11.37 8.37 -1.16
N GLY A 46 10.08 8.65 -0.96
CA GLY A 46 9.03 8.51 -1.97
C GLY A 46 8.66 7.06 -2.27
N TYR A 47 7.41 6.81 -2.62
CA TYR A 47 6.94 5.45 -2.91
C TYR A 47 6.06 5.44 -4.16
N CYS A 48 6.48 4.72 -5.19
CA CYS A 48 5.65 4.49 -6.37
C CYS A 48 4.45 3.61 -6.00
N THR A 49 3.24 4.14 -6.19
CA THR A 49 1.98 3.47 -5.83
C THR A 49 0.85 3.87 -6.77
N ILE A 50 -0.31 3.23 -6.60
CA ILE A 50 -1.59 3.62 -7.17
C ILE A 50 -2.51 3.95 -5.98
N GLN A 51 -3.03 5.18 -5.95
CA GLN A 51 -3.96 5.62 -4.92
C GLN A 51 -5.40 5.25 -5.28
N GLY A 52 -6.23 4.95 -4.28
CA GLY A 52 -7.67 4.70 -4.48
C GLY A 52 -8.00 3.32 -5.03
N CYS A 53 -7.15 2.32 -4.76
CA CYS A 53 -7.37 0.94 -5.17
C CYS A 53 -8.58 0.29 -4.46
N ASP A 54 -9.00 -0.86 -4.99
CA ASP A 54 -9.87 -1.82 -4.34
C ASP A 54 -9.23 -3.23 -4.38
N PHE A 55 -9.90 -4.23 -3.80
CA PHE A 55 -9.36 -5.58 -3.52
C PHE A 55 -8.74 -6.31 -4.73
N ASP A 56 -9.11 -5.96 -5.96
CA ASP A 56 -8.67 -6.59 -7.20
C ASP A 56 -8.08 -5.62 -8.24
N THR A 57 -7.83 -4.36 -7.86
CA THR A 57 -7.39 -3.33 -8.82
C THR A 57 -5.88 -3.12 -8.84
N CYS A 58 -5.15 -3.69 -7.88
CA CYS A 58 -3.69 -3.58 -7.82
C CYS A 58 -3.01 -4.61 -8.75
N PRO A 59 -1.85 -4.26 -9.36
CA PRO A 59 -1.01 -5.23 -10.06
C PRO A 59 -0.56 -6.40 -9.17
N GLU A 60 -0.21 -7.54 -9.79
CA GLU A 60 0.12 -8.79 -9.09
C GLU A 60 1.25 -8.67 -8.06
N GLU A 61 2.19 -7.72 -8.24
CA GLU A 61 3.27 -7.45 -7.29
C GLU A 61 2.83 -6.70 -6.01
N SER A 62 1.54 -6.35 -5.89
CA SER A 62 1.04 -5.45 -4.86
C SER A 62 -0.36 -5.83 -4.35
N ALA A 63 -0.67 -5.44 -3.13
CA ALA A 63 -1.99 -5.57 -2.53
C ALA A 63 -2.58 -4.19 -2.26
N CYS A 64 -3.90 -4.07 -2.35
CA CYS A 64 -4.56 -2.84 -1.92
C CYS A 64 -4.58 -2.77 -0.40
N VAL A 65 -4.02 -1.70 0.16
CA VAL A 65 -3.93 -1.49 1.60
C VAL A 65 -4.58 -0.17 1.95
N ARG A 66 -5.47 -0.19 2.94
CA ARG A 66 -6.07 1.00 3.52
C ARG A 66 -5.34 1.43 4.78
N PHE A 67 -5.20 2.74 4.94
CA PHE A 67 -4.67 3.40 6.13
C PHE A 67 -5.69 4.42 6.62
N PHE A 68 -5.76 4.63 7.93
CA PHE A 68 -6.67 5.59 8.54
C PHE A 68 -5.87 6.74 9.14
N THR A 69 -6.25 7.97 8.77
CA THR A 69 -5.60 9.20 9.26
C THR A 69 -6.23 9.75 10.53
N GLY A 70 -7.34 9.16 10.99
CA GLY A 70 -7.99 9.50 12.26
C GLY A 70 -8.57 8.26 12.95
N ASN A 71 -8.64 8.30 14.27
CA ASN A 71 -9.29 7.28 15.08
C ASN A 71 -10.16 7.90 16.18
N PHE A 72 -11.14 7.13 16.66
CA PHE A 72 -11.90 7.46 17.86
C PHE A 72 -11.60 6.41 18.93
N SER A 73 -10.64 6.69 19.81
CA SER A 73 -10.18 5.74 20.84
C SER A 73 -11.24 5.39 21.89
N ASN A 74 -12.40 6.06 21.89
CA ASN A 74 -13.49 5.84 22.83
C ASN A 74 -14.62 4.94 22.31
N ARG A 75 -14.54 4.46 21.05
CA ARG A 75 -15.51 3.54 20.46
C ARG A 75 -14.80 2.28 19.99
N MET A 76 -14.90 1.24 20.82
CA MET A 76 -14.36 -0.08 20.53
C MET A 76 -15.37 -0.88 19.71
N CYS A 77 -14.86 -1.73 18.82
CA CYS A 77 -15.61 -2.60 17.93
C CYS A 77 -14.84 -3.92 17.77
N ASP A 78 -15.50 -4.97 17.27
CA ASP A 78 -14.85 -6.24 16.98
C ASP A 78 -14.85 -6.51 15.47
N PRO A 79 -13.68 -6.42 14.78
CA PRO A 79 -13.63 -6.56 13.32
C PRO A 79 -14.08 -7.93 12.83
N ALA A 80 -14.19 -8.94 13.69
CA ALA A 80 -14.72 -10.26 13.33
C ALA A 80 -16.25 -10.32 13.31
N THR A 81 -16.95 -9.43 14.02
CA THR A 81 -18.41 -9.45 14.19
C THR A 81 -19.12 -8.20 13.68
N GLU A 82 -18.38 -7.15 13.32
CA GLU A 82 -18.91 -5.94 12.70
C GLU A 82 -19.22 -6.19 11.21
N THR A 83 -20.47 -6.53 10.91
CA THR A 83 -20.94 -6.89 9.57
C THR A 83 -21.52 -5.71 8.78
N GLY A 84 -21.68 -4.53 9.42
CA GLY A 84 -22.24 -3.33 8.79
C GLY A 84 -23.70 -3.49 8.34
N ASP A 85 -24.42 -4.45 8.93
CA ASP A 85 -25.84 -4.74 8.67
C ASP A 85 -26.79 -4.13 9.72
N GLY A 86 -26.28 -3.37 10.69
CA GLY A 86 -27.07 -2.81 11.79
C GLY A 86 -27.47 -3.82 12.86
N GLY A 87 -26.81 -4.99 12.95
CA GLY A 87 -27.02 -5.98 13.99
C GLY A 87 -26.60 -5.51 15.40
N GLU A 88 -26.94 -6.28 16.44
CA GLU A 88 -26.65 -5.91 17.85
C GLU A 88 -25.14 -5.77 18.17
N ASN A 89 -24.29 -6.36 17.33
CA ASN A 89 -22.83 -6.27 17.41
C ASN A 89 -22.23 -5.13 16.59
N ASP A 90 -23.03 -4.38 15.82
CA ASP A 90 -22.58 -3.24 15.02
C ASP A 90 -22.37 -2.03 15.95
N LYS A 91 -21.13 -1.81 16.39
CA LYS A 91 -20.77 -0.71 17.30
C LYS A 91 -20.38 0.55 16.55
N CYS A 92 -19.96 0.42 15.30
CA CYS A 92 -19.63 1.55 14.46
C CYS A 92 -20.90 2.11 13.79
N THR A 93 -20.93 3.41 13.56
CA THR A 93 -22.01 4.05 12.79
C THR A 93 -21.82 3.82 11.28
N LEU A 94 -22.84 4.14 10.47
CA LEU A 94 -22.79 3.97 9.00
C LEU A 94 -21.59 4.67 8.32
N ASP A 95 -21.15 5.80 8.90
CA ASP A 95 -20.01 6.59 8.42
C ASP A 95 -18.66 6.16 9.02
N GLU A 96 -18.65 5.09 9.82
CA GLU A 96 -17.47 4.51 10.46
C GLU A 96 -17.17 3.11 9.90
N LEU A 97 -15.94 2.68 10.13
CA LEU A 97 -15.44 1.33 9.85
C LEU A 97 -14.80 0.77 11.12
N CYS A 98 -14.89 -0.54 11.35
CA CYS A 98 -14.10 -1.18 12.38
C CYS A 98 -12.68 -1.49 11.86
N SER A 99 -11.67 -0.88 12.48
CA SER A 99 -10.27 -1.16 12.17
C SER A 99 -9.81 -2.50 12.76
N LEU A 100 -8.69 -3.01 12.27
CA LEU A 100 -8.07 -4.27 12.68
C LEU A 100 -7.66 -4.29 14.16
N VAL A 101 -7.45 -3.12 14.76
CA VAL A 101 -7.11 -2.95 16.19
C VAL A 101 -8.35 -2.83 17.09
N GLY A 102 -9.55 -2.91 16.53
CA GLY A 102 -10.80 -2.97 17.30
C GLY A 102 -11.32 -1.62 17.77
N ASN A 103 -11.06 -0.55 17.02
CA ASN A 103 -11.73 0.74 17.23
C ASN A 103 -12.40 1.25 15.96
N CYS A 104 -13.50 1.99 16.13
CA CYS A 104 -14.17 2.65 15.03
C CYS A 104 -13.29 3.79 14.49
N VAL A 105 -13.21 3.88 13.18
CA VAL A 105 -12.50 4.93 12.44
C VAL A 105 -13.46 5.56 11.43
N PRO A 106 -13.43 6.88 11.23
CA PRO A 106 -14.29 7.51 10.25
C PRO A 106 -13.89 7.06 8.85
N ARG A 107 -14.88 6.62 8.04
CA ARG A 107 -14.69 6.18 6.66
C ARG A 107 -14.02 7.25 5.80
N ALA A 108 -14.32 8.52 6.07
CA ALA A 108 -13.70 9.66 5.39
C ALA A 108 -12.18 9.82 5.65
N SER A 109 -11.62 9.13 6.64
CA SER A 109 -10.18 9.15 6.93
C SER A 109 -9.41 8.02 6.24
N GLU A 110 -10.11 7.14 5.53
CA GLU A 110 -9.56 6.02 4.78
C GLU A 110 -8.78 6.51 3.55
N LEU A 111 -7.52 6.12 3.46
CA LEU A 111 -6.68 6.30 2.27
C LEU A 111 -6.21 4.93 1.80
N ARG A 112 -6.35 4.66 0.50
CA ARG A 112 -5.99 3.37 -0.10
C ARG A 112 -4.81 3.53 -1.05
N TYR A 113 -3.85 2.61 -0.94
CA TYR A 113 -2.65 2.57 -1.76
C TYR A 113 -2.34 1.13 -2.16
N CYS A 114 -1.90 0.91 -3.39
CA CYS A 114 -1.26 -0.35 -3.75
C CYS A 114 0.12 -0.40 -3.08
N MET A 115 0.32 -1.38 -2.20
CA MET A 115 1.57 -1.60 -1.48
C MET A 115 2.19 -2.90 -1.98
N ARG A 116 3.49 -2.87 -2.28
CA ARG A 116 4.26 -4.03 -2.71
C ARG A 116 4.09 -5.19 -1.73
N THR A 117 3.78 -6.38 -2.21
CA THR A 117 3.71 -7.58 -1.38
C THR A 117 5.11 -8.06 -0.99
N CYS A 118 5.21 -8.80 0.10
CA CYS A 118 6.49 -9.32 0.60
C CYS A 118 6.32 -10.70 1.24
N GLY A 119 7.36 -11.53 1.19
CA GLY A 119 7.45 -12.77 1.96
C GLY A 119 8.18 -12.57 3.28
N SER A 120 9.17 -11.66 3.29
CA SER A 120 10.07 -11.37 4.41
C SER A 120 10.51 -9.91 4.42
N ALA A 121 11.22 -9.50 5.48
CA ALA A 121 11.71 -8.13 5.61
C ALA A 121 12.70 -7.70 4.51
N ASP A 122 13.43 -8.65 3.92
CA ASP A 122 14.44 -8.38 2.89
C ASP A 122 13.84 -8.05 1.52
N ASP A 123 12.53 -8.31 1.32
CA ASP A 123 11.81 -7.91 0.11
C ASP A 123 11.47 -6.42 0.11
N CYS A 124 11.56 -5.78 1.28
CA CYS A 124 11.27 -4.37 1.47
C CYS A 124 12.56 -3.54 1.46
N ARG A 125 12.46 -2.32 0.94
CA ARG A 125 13.57 -1.37 0.93
C ARG A 125 13.95 -0.85 2.31
N ASP A 126 15.09 -0.16 2.38
CA ASP A 126 15.52 0.53 3.60
C ASP A 126 14.43 1.49 4.12
N ASN A 127 14.31 1.57 5.46
CA ASN A 127 13.22 2.24 6.19
C ASN A 127 11.81 1.65 6.01
N TYR A 128 11.67 0.51 5.32
CA TYR A 128 10.40 -0.22 5.19
C TYR A 128 10.48 -1.58 5.88
N GLU A 129 9.34 -2.07 6.32
CA GLU A 129 9.18 -3.41 6.91
C GLU A 129 8.09 -4.19 6.17
N CYS A 130 8.25 -5.51 6.16
CA CYS A 130 7.22 -6.40 5.68
C CYS A 130 6.19 -6.61 6.79
N ARG A 131 5.04 -5.95 6.69
CA ARG A 131 3.98 -6.03 7.70
C ARG A 131 3.18 -7.30 7.53
N ASP A 132 3.25 -8.17 8.54
CA ASP A 132 2.31 -9.26 8.79
C ASP A 132 1.16 -8.79 9.68
N LEU A 133 0.21 -9.68 10.02
CA LEU A 133 -0.94 -9.35 10.86
C LEU A 133 -0.55 -8.66 12.19
N THR A 134 0.58 -9.05 12.78
CA THR A 134 1.06 -8.48 14.03
C THR A 134 1.50 -7.03 13.82
N LEU A 135 2.31 -6.77 12.79
CA LEU A 135 2.78 -5.42 12.47
C LEU A 135 1.67 -4.53 11.89
N MET A 136 0.68 -5.09 11.19
CA MET A 136 -0.52 -4.36 10.75
C MET A 136 -1.29 -3.80 11.95
N LYS A 137 -1.46 -4.60 13.01
CA LYS A 137 -2.09 -4.15 14.27
C LYS A 137 -1.24 -3.11 15.00
N LEU A 138 0.09 -3.23 14.95
CA LEU A 138 0.97 -2.34 15.71
C LEU A 138 1.21 -1.00 15.02
N HIS A 139 1.46 -1.02 13.71
CA HIS A 139 1.91 0.14 12.92
C HIS A 139 0.88 0.61 11.88
N GLY A 140 -0.28 -0.06 11.81
CA GLY A 140 -1.38 0.26 10.91
C GLY A 140 -1.25 -0.36 9.52
N GLY A 141 -2.20 -0.02 8.66
CA GLY A 141 -2.33 -0.59 7.32
C GLY A 141 -3.10 -1.91 7.37
N GLU A 142 -4.16 -2.00 6.58
CA GLU A 142 -5.02 -3.17 6.51
C GLU A 142 -5.25 -3.55 5.04
N PRO A 143 -5.06 -4.83 4.65
CA PRO A 143 -5.35 -5.24 3.30
C PRO A 143 -6.86 -5.14 3.03
N VAL A 144 -7.21 -4.56 1.88
CA VAL A 144 -8.57 -4.55 1.37
C VAL A 144 -8.80 -5.88 0.66
N LEU A 145 -9.57 -6.77 1.29
CA LEU A 145 -9.86 -8.10 0.77
C LEU A 145 -11.26 -8.15 0.14
N SER A 146 -11.52 -9.19 -0.65
CA SER A 146 -12.85 -9.47 -1.19
C SER A 146 -13.91 -9.45 -0.09
N PRO A 147 -15.13 -8.95 -0.36
CA PRO A 147 -16.20 -8.89 0.64
C PRO A 147 -16.44 -10.22 1.37
N GLY A 148 -16.53 -10.16 2.69
CA GLY A 148 -16.72 -11.33 3.55
C GLY A 148 -15.44 -12.12 3.87
N THR A 149 -14.28 -11.72 3.35
CA THR A 149 -12.99 -12.34 3.71
C THR A 149 -12.46 -11.72 5.00
N PRO A 150 -12.20 -12.53 6.05
CA PRO A 150 -11.60 -12.02 7.28
C PRO A 150 -10.12 -11.66 7.05
N ILE A 151 -9.63 -10.67 7.80
CA ILE A 151 -8.20 -10.35 7.86
C ILE A 151 -7.58 -11.17 9.00
N ASP A 152 -6.84 -12.21 8.65
CA ASP A 152 -6.15 -13.11 9.58
C ASP A 152 -4.68 -13.32 9.17
N ASP A 153 -4.00 -14.32 9.75
CA ASP A 153 -2.58 -14.60 9.49
C ASP A 153 -2.29 -15.02 8.04
N SER A 154 -3.33 -15.34 7.25
CA SER A 154 -3.22 -15.63 5.82
C SER A 154 -3.31 -14.40 4.92
N ALA A 155 -3.64 -13.23 5.49
CA ALA A 155 -3.75 -11.99 4.75
C ALA A 155 -2.41 -11.62 4.08
N PRO A 156 -2.45 -10.98 2.88
CA PRO A 156 -1.24 -10.63 2.16
C PRO A 156 -0.39 -9.66 2.98
N LYS A 157 0.88 -10.01 3.16
CA LYS A 157 1.87 -9.12 3.76
C LYS A 157 2.29 -8.07 2.76
N PHE A 158 2.63 -6.89 3.26
CA PHE A 158 3.01 -5.76 2.40
C PHE A 158 4.13 -4.93 3.00
N CYS A 159 4.93 -4.32 2.13
CA CYS A 159 5.96 -3.36 2.52
C CYS A 159 5.32 -2.01 2.86
N ALA A 160 5.59 -1.50 4.06
CA ALA A 160 5.20 -0.16 4.49
C ALA A 160 6.33 0.50 5.30
N PRO A 161 6.32 1.82 5.49
CA PRO A 161 7.32 2.50 6.31
C PRO A 161 7.42 1.85 7.69
N ARG A 162 8.63 1.67 8.22
CA ARG A 162 8.83 1.14 9.58
C ARG A 162 8.09 2.00 10.59
N GLY A 163 7.33 1.36 11.49
CA GLY A 163 6.82 2.02 12.69
C GLY A 163 7.97 2.45 13.61
N ASN A 164 7.77 3.55 14.34
CA ASN A 164 8.66 3.99 15.41
C ASN A 164 8.20 3.45 16.75
#